data_AF-A0A9D4T5U2-F1
#
_entry.id   AF-A0A9D4T5U2-F1
#
_cell.length_a   1.000
_cell.length_b   1.000
_cell.length_c   1.000
_cell.angle_alpha   90.00
_cell.angle_beta   90.00
_cell.angle_gamma   90.00
#
_symmetry.space_group_name_H-M   'P 1'
#
loop_
_entity.id
_entity.type
_entity.pdbx_description
1 polymer ?
#
loop_
_entity_poly.entity_id
_entity_poly.type
_entity_poly.pdbx_seq_one_letter_code
_entity_poly.pdbx_strand_id
1 'polypeptide(L)'
;MAELPYWGTEQHVCEFSCLKAQHEVIRVAVCDAVECCINGSSLCPPPLMTAMLQSFLDNIEKYIKVLGSNQNLTGMAMPFCQPGNVRGYYQFGVLVTRLRTLETEVRDLLKARNSEEE
;
A
#
# COMPACT_ATOMS: atom_id res chain seq x y z
N MET A 1 8.28 36.22 31.21
CA MET A 1 8.22 36.45 29.76
C MET A 1 8.59 35.15 29.09
N ALA A 2 7.67 34.59 28.31
CA ALA A 2 7.78 33.30 27.66
C ALA A 2 8.35 33.48 26.25
N GLU A 3 9.33 32.66 25.89
CA GLU A 3 9.70 32.42 24.49
C GLU A 3 9.65 30.92 24.27
N LEU A 4 8.54 30.45 23.67
CA LEU A 4 8.45 29.11 23.11
C LEU A 4 9.03 29.16 21.69
N PRO A 5 9.91 28.24 21.30
CA PRO A 5 10.48 28.23 19.96
C PRO A 5 9.40 27.88 18.94
N TYR A 6 9.33 28.76 17.95
CA TYR A 6 8.49 28.74 16.76
C TYR A 6 8.70 27.40 16.02
N TRP A 7 7.69 26.51 16.06
CA TRP A 7 7.73 25.26 15.32
C TRP A 7 7.66 25.52 13.82
N GLY A 8 8.43 24.73 13.09
CA GLY A 8 8.70 24.88 11.66
C GLY A 8 7.46 24.88 10.76
N THR A 9 7.69 25.49 9.61
CA THR A 9 6.84 25.59 8.42
C THR A 9 5.83 24.46 8.24
N GLU A 10 4.54 24.81 8.25
CA GLU A 10 3.38 23.93 8.02
C GLU A 10 3.43 23.13 6.69
N GLN A 11 4.28 23.52 5.74
CA GLN A 11 4.43 22.82 4.45
C GLN A 11 5.14 21.46 4.55
N HIS A 12 6.06 21.26 5.49
CA HIS A 12 6.81 20.00 5.58
C HIS A 12 6.00 18.87 6.24
N VAL A 13 5.01 19.21 7.06
CA VAL A 13 4.20 18.21 7.79
C VAL A 13 3.22 17.48 6.86
N CYS A 14 2.77 18.13 5.78
CA CYS A 14 1.86 17.54 4.79
C CYS A 14 2.53 16.49 3.90
N GLU A 15 3.79 16.70 3.48
CA GLU A 15 4.53 15.75 2.62
C GLU A 15 4.88 14.45 3.36
N PHE A 16 5.28 14.51 4.62
CA PHE A 16 5.56 13.30 5.39
C PHE A 16 4.29 12.55 5.84
N SER A 17 3.20 13.29 6.08
CA SER A 17 1.90 12.68 6.40
C SER A 17 1.29 11.93 5.21
N CYS A 18 1.47 12.44 3.99
CA CYS A 18 0.97 11.77 2.79
C CYS A 18 1.75 10.50 2.46
N LEU A 19 3.06 10.46 2.71
CA LEU A 19 3.89 9.28 2.46
C LEU A 19 3.53 8.10 3.36
N LYS A 20 3.27 8.37 4.64
CA LYS A 20 2.76 7.36 5.57
C LYS A 20 1.40 6.84 5.13
N ALA A 21 0.49 7.72 4.72
CA ALA A 21 -0.83 7.31 4.23
C ALA A 21 -0.69 6.44 2.97
N GLN A 22 0.19 6.79 2.03
CA GLN A 22 0.47 5.99 0.84
C GLN A 22 1.03 4.60 1.19
N HIS A 23 1.99 4.53 2.12
CA HIS A 23 2.54 3.26 2.59
C HIS A 23 1.45 2.37 3.20
N GLU A 24 0.63 2.92 4.10
CA GLU A 24 -0.44 2.14 4.76
C GLU A 24 -1.57 1.75 3.81
N VAL A 25 -1.95 2.62 2.86
CA VAL A 25 -2.95 2.30 1.84
C VAL A 25 -2.45 1.16 0.95
N ILE A 26 -1.21 1.22 0.48
CA ILE A 26 -0.68 0.13 -0.36
C ILE A 26 -0.52 -1.15 0.45
N ARG A 27 -0.02 -1.07 1.69
CA ARG A 27 0.18 -2.25 2.54
C ARG A 27 -1.15 -2.94 2.89
N VAL A 28 -2.15 -2.18 3.34
CA VAL A 28 -3.38 -2.75 3.89
C VAL A 28 -4.48 -2.76 2.84
N ALA A 29 -4.84 -1.60 2.31
CA ALA A 29 -6.00 -1.48 1.42
C ALA A 29 -5.76 -2.11 0.05
N VAL A 30 -4.50 -2.29 -0.37
CA VAL A 30 -4.16 -3.00 -1.61
C VAL A 30 -3.68 -4.41 -1.33
N CYS A 31 -2.52 -4.61 -0.68
CA CYS A 31 -1.97 -5.96 -0.55
C CYS A 31 -2.87 -6.88 0.29
N ASP A 32 -3.25 -6.48 1.51
CA ASP A 32 -4.07 -7.35 2.38
C ASP A 32 -5.46 -7.61 1.75
N ALA A 33 -6.06 -6.61 1.10
CA ALA A 33 -7.32 -6.78 0.40
C ALA A 33 -7.23 -7.78 -0.78
N VAL A 34 -6.18 -7.70 -1.60
CA VAL A 34 -5.96 -8.61 -2.72
C VAL A 34 -5.67 -10.03 -2.22
N GLU A 35 -4.86 -10.19 -1.16
CA GLU A 35 -4.63 -11.49 -0.52
C GLU A 35 -5.91 -12.12 0.01
N CYS A 36 -6.79 -11.31 0.62
CA CYS A 36 -8.08 -11.79 1.08
C CYS A 36 -8.96 -12.25 -0.09
N CYS A 37 -8.89 -11.57 -1.23
CA CYS A 37 -9.59 -11.96 -2.45
C CYS A 37 -9.06 -13.29 -3.02
N ILE A 38 -7.73 -13.47 -3.07
CA ILE A 38 -7.09 -14.70 -3.54
C ILE A 38 -7.46 -15.88 -2.63
N ASN A 39 -7.38 -15.69 -1.31
CA ASN A 39 -7.65 -16.74 -0.33
C ASN A 39 -9.15 -17.02 -0.11
N GLY A 40 -10.05 -16.32 -0.82
CA GLY A 40 -11.50 -16.44 -0.63
C GLY A 40 -12.00 -16.00 0.76
N SER A 41 -11.16 -15.29 1.52
CA SER A 41 -11.47 -14.78 2.87
C SER A 41 -12.09 -13.37 2.83
N SER A 42 -12.22 -12.80 1.64
CA SER A 42 -12.83 -11.49 1.45
C SER A 42 -14.34 -11.54 1.71
N LEU A 43 -14.85 -10.53 2.41
CA LEU A 43 -16.29 -10.30 2.58
C LEU A 43 -16.94 -9.71 1.33
N CYS A 44 -16.14 -9.40 0.29
CA CYS A 44 -16.64 -8.82 -0.95
C CYS A 44 -17.36 -9.88 -1.81
N PRO A 45 -18.51 -9.53 -2.42
CA PRO A 45 -19.22 -10.44 -3.32
C PRO A 45 -18.37 -10.80 -4.55
N PRO A 46 -18.54 -12.00 -5.15
CA PRO A 46 -17.65 -12.51 -6.21
C PRO A 46 -17.45 -11.57 -7.42
N PRO A 47 -18.48 -10.88 -7.95
CA PRO A 47 -18.28 -9.94 -9.06
C PRO A 47 -17.41 -8.75 -8.68
N LEU A 48 -17.58 -8.23 -7.46
CA LEU A 48 -16.77 -7.12 -6.95
C LEU A 48 -15.32 -7.56 -6.73
N MET A 49 -15.13 -8.81 -6.29
CA MET A 49 -13.80 -9.38 -6.14
C MET A 49 -13.05 -9.46 -7.47
N THR A 50 -13.69 -9.96 -8.53
CA THR A 50 -13.09 -10.00 -9.88
C THR A 50 -12.77 -8.59 -10.38
N ALA A 51 -13.68 -7.62 -10.18
CA ALA A 51 -13.43 -6.22 -10.54
C ALA A 51 -12.25 -5.62 -9.76
N MET A 52 -12.12 -5.94 -8.46
CA MET A 52 -11.02 -5.49 -7.61
C MET A 52 -9.68 -6.06 -8.09
N LEU A 53 -9.64 -7.36 -8.39
CA LEU A 53 -8.44 -8.04 -8.91
C LEU A 53 -8.01 -7.47 -10.28
N GLN A 54 -8.96 -7.20 -11.17
CA GLN A 54 -8.66 -6.58 -12.45
C GLN A 54 -8.14 -5.15 -12.27
N SER A 55 -8.80 -4.35 -11.43
CA SER A 55 -8.36 -2.99 -11.12
C SER A 55 -6.98 -2.95 -10.48
N PHE A 56 -6.64 -3.94 -9.66
CA PHE A 56 -5.31 -4.11 -9.10
C PHE A 56 -4.27 -4.30 -10.20
N LEU A 57 -4.49 -5.21 -11.16
CA LEU A 57 -3.57 -5.44 -12.27
C LEU A 57 -3.39 -4.18 -13.14
N ASP A 58 -4.47 -3.43 -13.39
CA ASP A 58 -4.43 -2.22 -14.20
C ASP A 58 -3.64 -1.07 -13.53
N ASN A 59 -3.55 -1.08 -12.19
CA ASN A 59 -2.91 -0.03 -11.40
C ASN A 59 -1.57 -0.44 -10.78
N ILE A 60 -1.13 -1.68 -10.97
CA ILE A 60 0.05 -2.20 -10.28
C ILE A 60 1.32 -1.41 -10.58
N GLU A 61 1.51 -0.98 -11.82
CA GLU A 61 2.67 -0.18 -12.21
C GLU A 61 2.69 1.18 -11.49
N LYS A 62 1.52 1.77 -11.23
CA LYS A 62 1.41 3.02 -10.48
C LYS A 62 1.85 2.82 -9.03
N TYR A 63 1.41 1.74 -8.39
CA TYR A 63 1.82 1.42 -7.03
C TYR A 63 3.33 1.19 -6.94
N ILE A 64 3.89 0.41 -7.86
CA ILE A 64 5.33 0.14 -7.90
C ILE A 64 6.14 1.42 -8.15
N LYS A 65 5.66 2.31 -9.03
CA LYS A 65 6.31 3.60 -9.26
C LYS A 65 6.34 4.46 -8.00
N VAL A 66 5.22 4.55 -7.27
CA VAL A 66 5.12 5.31 -6.01
C VAL A 66 6.07 4.73 -4.94
N LEU A 67 6.13 3.41 -4.78
CA LEU A 67 7.05 2.79 -3.84
C LEU A 67 8.52 2.92 -4.29
N GLY A 68 8.76 2.82 -5.61
CA GLY A 68 10.07 2.94 -6.24
C GLY A 68 10.72 4.30 -6.01
N SER A 69 9.94 5.37 -6.16
CA SER A 69 10.39 6.75 -5.90
C SER A 69 10.77 7.01 -4.44
N ASN A 70 10.34 6.15 -3.52
CA ASN A 70 10.54 6.31 -2.07
C ASN A 70 11.43 5.22 -1.45
N GLN A 71 12.12 4.40 -2.25
CA GLN A 71 12.96 3.30 -1.75
C GLN A 71 14.07 3.76 -0.82
N ASN A 72 14.59 4.97 -1.03
CA ASN A 72 15.59 5.64 -0.19
C ASN A 72 15.14 5.87 1.25
N LEU A 73 13.84 5.77 1.54
CA LEU A 73 13.27 5.93 2.88
C LEU A 73 13.04 4.58 3.59
N THR A 74 13.40 3.46 2.95
CA THR A 74 13.29 2.13 3.57
C THR A 74 14.14 2.06 4.84
N GLY A 75 13.56 1.56 5.93
CA GLY A 75 14.21 1.47 7.24
C GLY A 75 14.14 2.75 8.07
N MET A 76 13.62 3.86 7.53
CA MET A 76 13.36 5.07 8.30
C MET A 76 12.11 4.90 9.18
N ALA A 77 12.14 5.43 10.40
CA ALA A 77 10.99 5.43 11.29
C ALA A 77 9.88 6.32 10.70
N MET A 78 8.64 5.80 10.67
CA MET A 78 7.51 6.59 10.20
C MET A 78 7.19 7.69 11.22
N PRO A 79 7.24 8.99 10.85
CA PRO A 79 6.92 10.05 11.78
C PRO A 79 5.45 9.96 12.18
N PHE A 80 5.19 10.11 13.48
CA PHE A 80 3.84 10.26 14.01
C PHE A 80 3.62 11.73 14.37
N CYS A 81 2.43 12.26 14.08
CA CYS A 81 2.07 13.63 14.41
C CYS A 81 2.04 13.92 15.92
N GLN A 82 2.21 12.90 16.77
CA GLN A 82 2.46 13.09 18.20
C GLN A 82 3.83 12.54 18.62
N PRO A 83 4.61 13.32 19.38
CA PRO A 83 5.89 12.85 19.89
C PRO A 83 5.71 11.65 20.84
N GLY A 84 6.53 10.62 20.69
CA GLY A 84 6.60 9.48 21.62
C GLY A 84 5.98 8.16 21.16
N ASN A 85 5.31 8.10 20.00
CA ASN A 85 4.73 6.85 19.47
C ASN A 85 5.24 6.56 18.05
N VAL A 86 6.03 5.50 17.89
CA VAL A 86 6.49 5.02 16.58
C VAL A 86 5.53 3.93 16.11
N ARG A 87 4.81 4.15 14.99
CA ARG A 87 3.90 3.13 14.40
C ARG A 87 4.61 2.10 13.51
N GLY A 88 5.94 2.14 13.45
CA GLY A 88 6.77 1.22 12.66
C GLY A 88 7.75 1.94 11.74
N TYR A 89 8.34 1.18 10.83
CA TYR A 89 9.34 1.63 9.86
C TYR A 89 8.79 1.51 8.44
N TYR A 90 9.25 2.38 7.56
CA TYR A 90 8.94 2.26 6.13
C TYR A 90 9.58 1.01 5.54
N GLN A 91 8.78 0.17 4.88
CA GLN A 91 9.22 -1.09 4.26
C GLN A 91 8.90 -1.11 2.76
N PHE A 92 9.30 -0.07 2.03
CA PHE A 92 9.01 0.07 0.60
C PHE A 92 9.56 -1.09 -0.23
N GLY A 93 10.78 -1.57 0.06
CA GLY A 93 11.37 -2.71 -0.63
C GLY A 93 10.53 -4.00 -0.50
N VAL A 94 10.08 -4.31 0.72
CA VAL A 94 9.24 -5.49 0.99
C VAL A 94 7.90 -5.38 0.29
N LEU A 95 7.29 -4.19 0.29
CA LEU A 95 6.02 -3.95 -0.40
C LEU A 95 6.13 -4.13 -1.92
N VAL A 96 7.23 -3.73 -2.54
CA VAL A 96 7.45 -3.94 -3.98
C VAL A 96 7.50 -5.43 -4.29
N THR A 97 8.26 -6.22 -3.51
CA THR A 97 8.30 -7.68 -3.68
C THR A 97 6.92 -8.29 -3.51
N ARG A 98 6.18 -7.89 -2.48
CA ARG A 98 4.83 -8.38 -2.19
C ARG A 98 3.86 -8.09 -3.33
N LEU A 99 3.88 -6.88 -3.89
CA LEU A 99 3.05 -6.53 -5.06
C LEU A 99 3.36 -7.40 -6.28
N ARG A 100 4.65 -7.68 -6.55
CA ARG A 100 5.04 -8.54 -7.68
C ARG A 100 4.58 -9.97 -7.52
N THR A 101 4.66 -10.53 -6.31
CA THR A 101 4.11 -11.86 -6.02
C THR A 101 2.59 -11.90 -6.21
N LEU A 102 1.88 -10.90 -5.70
CA LEU A 102 0.43 -10.79 -5.89
C LEU A 102 0.06 -10.63 -7.37
N GLU A 103 0.86 -9.91 -8.17
CA GLU A 103 0.64 -9.80 -9.60
C GLU A 103 0.56 -11.18 -10.28
N THR A 104 1.52 -12.06 -9.98
CA THR A 104 1.55 -13.39 -10.56
C THR A 104 0.38 -14.25 -10.10
N GLU A 105 0.07 -14.24 -8.80
CA GLU A 105 -1.03 -15.01 -8.24
C GLU A 105 -2.40 -14.56 -8.78
N VAL A 106 -2.63 -13.25 -8.89
CA VAL A 106 -3.88 -12.71 -9.44
C VAL A 106 -4.03 -13.05 -10.91
N ARG A 107 -2.96 -12.96 -11.71
CA ARG A 107 -3.00 -13.34 -13.13
C ARG A 107 -3.35 -14.80 -13.31
N ASP A 108 -2.80 -15.68 -12.50
CA ASP A 108 -3.04 -17.12 -12.61
C ASP A 108 -4.44 -17.49 -12.13
N LEU A 109 -4.95 -16.84 -11.07
CA LEU A 109 -6.31 -17.03 -10.58
C LEU A 109 -7.36 -16.57 -11.60
N LEU A 110 -7.16 -15.41 -12.25
CA LEU A 110 -8.09 -14.92 -13.28
C LEU A 110 -8.08 -15.81 -14.53
N LYS A 111 -6.92 -16.34 -14.94
CA LYS A 111 -6.85 -17.32 -16.04
C LYS A 111 -7.61 -18.59 -15.69
N ALA A 112 -7.41 -19.15 -14.49
CA ALA A 112 -8.11 -20.35 -14.05
C ALA A 112 -9.63 -20.17 -14.09
N ARG A 113 -10.14 -19.04 -13.62
CA ARG A 113 -11.58 -18.73 -13.66
C ARG A 113 -12.15 -18.60 -15.08
N ASN A 114 -11.43 -17.94 -15.98
CA ASN A 114 -11.87 -17.81 -17.37
C ASN A 114 -11.86 -19.16 -18.11
N SER A 115 -11.12 -20.15 -17.62
CA SER A 115 -11.07 -21.51 -18.19
C SER A 115 -12.28 -22.37 -17.80
N GLU A 116 -13.00 -21.99 -16.74
CA GLU A 116 -14.15 -22.74 -16.20
C GLU A 116 -15.49 -22.29 -16.81
N GLU A 117 -15.50 -21.14 -17.50
CA GLU A 117 -16.70 -20.57 -18.15
C GLU A 117 -16.83 -20.94 -19.66
N GLU A 118 -15.91 -21.75 -20.20
CA GLU A 118 -15.91 -22.27 -21.59
C GLU A 118 -16.35 -23.75 -21.67
#